data_AF-A0ABD0KQT1-F1
#
_entry.id   AF-A0ABD0KQT1-F1
#
_cell.length_a   1.000
_cell.length_b   1.000
_cell.length_c   1.000
_cell.angle_alpha   90.00
_cell.angle_beta   90.00
_cell.angle_gamma   90.00
#
_symmetry.space_group_name_H-M   'P 1'
#
loop_
_entity.id
_entity.type
_entity.pdbx_description
1 polymer ?
#
loop_
_entity_poly.entity_id
_entity_poly.type
_entity_poly.pdbx_seq_one_letter_code
_entity_poly.pdbx_strand_id
1 'polypeptide(L)'
;MADQPKHEAPQGMEPYDLGKGDDLGALSTEQQEKLNKFKIQTRMENEKYLREHPEVECILAGFLGDALTKRPEDIREFAAEYFTSTDLPGKVQKQLEDRQALLKQNRILQKI
;
A
#
# COMPACT_ATOMS: atom_id res chain seq x y z
N MET A 1 -5.45 -16.57 39.56
CA MET A 1 -5.73 -16.39 38.12
C MET A 1 -4.78 -15.31 37.65
N ALA A 2 -3.72 -15.69 36.92
CA ALA A 2 -2.74 -14.72 36.44
C ALA A 2 -3.37 -13.97 35.26
N ASP A 3 -3.40 -12.65 35.38
CA ASP A 3 -3.88 -11.73 34.35
C ASP A 3 -3.00 -11.92 33.10
N GLN A 4 -3.57 -12.45 32.02
CA GLN A 4 -2.84 -12.61 30.77
C GLN A 4 -2.63 -11.21 30.17
N PRO A 5 -1.39 -10.85 29.78
CA PRO A 5 -1.12 -9.55 29.18
C PRO A 5 -1.94 -9.40 27.90
N LYS A 6 -2.80 -8.38 27.86
CA LYS A 6 -3.54 -7.99 26.66
C LYS A 6 -2.55 -7.48 25.61
N HIS A 7 -2.14 -8.36 24.70
CA HIS A 7 -1.29 -8.00 23.58
C HIS A 7 -2.16 -7.54 22.41
N GLU A 8 -2.52 -6.26 22.42
CA GLU A 8 -3.22 -5.64 21.30
C GLU A 8 -2.34 -5.66 20.04
N ALA A 9 -2.94 -5.98 18.89
CA ALA A 9 -2.24 -5.90 17.61
C ALA A 9 -1.74 -4.45 17.37
N PRO A 10 -0.55 -4.28 16.76
CA PRO A 10 -0.09 -2.97 16.32
C PRO A 10 -1.15 -2.27 15.46
N GLN A 11 -1.37 -0.97 15.70
CA GLN A 11 -2.39 -0.18 14.99
C GLN A 11 -2.30 -0.36 13.46
N GLY A 12 -3.41 -0.74 12.83
CA GLY A 12 -3.51 -0.98 11.39
C GLY A 12 -3.03 -2.36 10.91
N MET A 13 -2.71 -3.28 11.83
CA MET A 13 -2.71 -4.71 11.52
C MET A 13 -4.07 -5.29 11.85
N GLU A 14 -4.55 -6.11 10.93
CA GLU A 14 -5.87 -6.69 11.07
C GLU A 14 -5.90 -7.81 12.12
N PRO A 15 -7.07 -8.05 12.73
CA PRO A 15 -7.19 -8.95 13.87
C PRO A 15 -6.91 -10.42 13.53
N TYR A 16 -6.81 -10.81 12.26
CA TYR A 16 -6.57 -12.19 11.85
C TYR A 16 -5.17 -12.73 12.21
N ASP A 17 -4.26 -11.87 12.64
CA ASP A 17 -2.97 -12.25 13.22
C ASP A 17 -3.04 -12.59 14.72
N LEU A 18 -4.18 -12.31 15.35
CA LEU A 18 -4.54 -12.76 16.68
C LEU A 18 -5.50 -13.93 16.46
N GLY A 19 -5.19 -15.14 16.94
CA GLY A 19 -6.16 -16.22 16.87
C GLY A 19 -7.47 -15.81 17.55
N LYS A 20 -8.57 -16.48 17.20
CA LYS A 20 -9.85 -16.24 17.87
C LYS A 20 -9.74 -16.66 19.34
N GLY A 21 -9.97 -15.73 20.27
CA GLY A 21 -9.79 -15.98 21.71
C GLY A 21 -8.31 -16.02 22.07
N ASP A 22 -7.96 -16.23 23.34
CA ASP A 22 -6.56 -16.24 23.84
C ASP A 22 -5.63 -17.31 23.19
N ASP A 23 -6.03 -17.95 22.09
CA ASP A 23 -5.19 -18.75 21.23
C ASP A 23 -4.30 -17.85 20.36
N LEU A 24 -3.00 -17.82 20.64
CA LEU A 24 -1.96 -17.19 19.81
C LEU A 24 -1.76 -17.88 18.44
N GLY A 25 -2.74 -18.67 17.97
CA GLY A 25 -2.56 -19.59 16.86
C GLY A 25 -1.42 -20.57 17.15
N ALA A 26 -0.67 -20.98 16.12
CA ALA A 26 0.44 -21.91 16.25
C ALA A 26 1.73 -21.29 16.85
N LEU A 27 1.74 -20.01 17.22
CA LEU A 27 2.93 -19.27 17.64
C LEU A 27 2.98 -19.10 19.17
N SER A 28 4.18 -19.20 19.73
CA SER A 28 4.40 -18.82 21.13
C SER A 28 4.33 -17.30 21.31
N THR A 29 4.21 -16.84 22.56
CA THR A 29 4.20 -15.41 22.91
C THR A 29 5.43 -14.67 22.37
N GLU A 30 6.62 -15.25 22.56
CA GLU A 30 7.88 -14.69 22.07
C GLU A 30 7.93 -14.63 20.53
N GLN A 31 7.40 -15.66 19.85
CA GLN A 31 7.31 -15.69 18.39
C GLN A 31 6.35 -14.61 17.88
N GLN A 32 5.22 -14.40 18.56
CA GLN A 32 4.26 -13.37 18.21
C GLN A 32 4.85 -11.96 18.38
N GLU A 33 5.56 -11.70 19.48
CA GLU A 33 6.22 -10.40 19.69
C GLU A 33 7.28 -10.12 18.61
N LYS A 34 8.07 -11.13 18.26
CA LYS A 34 9.07 -11.02 17.20
C LYS A 34 8.42 -10.76 15.84
N LEU A 35 7.32 -11.47 15.54
CA LEU A 35 6.53 -11.26 14.32
C LEU A 35 5.95 -9.84 14.27
N ASN A 36 5.39 -9.35 15.37
CA ASN A 36 4.83 -8.00 15.45
C ASN A 36 5.90 -6.94 15.18
N LYS A 37 7.07 -7.04 15.81
CA LYS A 37 8.20 -6.13 15.57
C LYS A 37 8.64 -6.14 14.09
N PHE A 38 8.74 -7.34 13.51
CA PHE A 38 9.09 -7.50 12.10
C PHE A 38 8.06 -6.82 11.18
N LYS A 39 6.77 -7.09 11.37
CA LYS A 39 5.70 -6.50 10.55
C LYS A 39 5.64 -4.98 10.66
N ILE A 40 5.85 -4.41 11.85
CA ILE A 40 5.95 -2.96 12.04
C ILE A 40 7.10 -2.39 11.19
N GLN A 41 8.28 -3.01 11.27
CA GLN A 41 9.45 -2.57 10.50
C GLN A 41 9.18 -2.66 8.99
N THR A 42 8.63 -3.77 8.52
CA THR A 42 8.26 -3.96 7.11
C THR A 42 7.24 -2.91 6.64
N ARG A 43 6.25 -2.55 7.47
CA ARG A 43 5.28 -1.49 7.10
C ARG A 43 5.95 -0.13 6.94
N MET A 44 6.85 0.24 7.85
CA MET A 44 7.60 1.50 7.73
C MET A 44 8.44 1.53 6.46
N GLU A 45 9.08 0.41 6.12
CA GLU A 45 9.87 0.28 4.89
C GLU A 45 9.00 0.38 3.63
N ASN A 46 7.84 -0.29 3.62
CA ASN A 46 6.89 -0.22 2.51
C ASN A 46 6.36 1.21 2.31
N GLU A 47 5.99 1.91 3.39
CA GLU A 47 5.54 3.30 3.30
C GLU A 47 6.65 4.24 2.82
N LYS A 48 7.89 4.03 3.28
CA LYS A 48 9.04 4.78 2.79
C LYS A 48 9.25 4.55 1.30
N TYR A 49 9.20 3.29 0.86
CA TYR A 49 9.31 2.93 -0.56
C TYR A 49 8.22 3.61 -1.39
N LEU A 50 6.94 3.48 -1.02
CA LEU A 50 5.83 4.10 -1.77
C LEU A 50 5.94 5.63 -1.81
N ARG A 51 6.51 6.27 -0.79
CA ARG A 51 6.75 7.72 -0.77
C ARG A 51 7.91 8.14 -1.68
N GLU A 52 8.94 7.31 -1.78
CA GLU A 52 10.12 7.53 -2.63
C GLU A 52 9.85 7.18 -4.11
N HIS A 53 8.83 6.34 -4.38
CA HIS A 53 8.48 5.82 -5.70
C HIS A 53 7.08 6.28 -6.17
N PRO A 54 6.89 7.57 -6.51
CA PRO A 54 5.61 8.12 -6.98
C PRO A 54 5.10 7.48 -8.28
N GLU A 55 5.96 6.81 -9.04
CA GLU A 55 5.60 6.05 -10.24
C GLU A 55 4.59 4.95 -9.92
N VAL A 56 4.70 4.32 -8.75
CA VAL A 56 3.78 3.25 -8.32
C VAL A 56 2.38 3.83 -8.10
N GLU A 57 2.30 5.01 -7.49
CA GLU A 57 1.03 5.73 -7.31
C GLU A 57 0.40 6.09 -8.66
N CYS A 58 1.19 6.62 -9.60
CA CYS A 58 0.71 6.95 -10.95
C CYS A 58 0.19 5.71 -11.70
N ILE A 59 0.91 4.60 -11.64
CA ILE A 59 0.50 3.33 -12.26
C ILE A 59 -0.85 2.87 -11.69
N LEU A 60 -0.99 2.84 -10.37
CA LEU A 60 -2.19 2.37 -9.69
C LEU A 60 -3.38 3.30 -9.91
N ALA A 61 -3.18 4.62 -9.82
CA ALA A 61 -4.21 5.61 -10.05
C ALA A 61 -4.71 5.57 -11.51
N GLY A 62 -3.80 5.42 -12.48
CA GLY A 62 -4.15 5.25 -13.88
C GLY A 62 -4.96 3.98 -14.13
N PHE A 63 -4.55 2.86 -13.55
CA PHE A 63 -5.29 1.60 -13.67
C PHE A 63 -6.69 1.71 -13.08
N LEU A 64 -6.81 2.24 -11.85
CA LEU A 64 -8.11 2.41 -11.18
C LEU A 64 -9.01 3.38 -11.94
N GLY A 65 -8.47 4.48 -12.47
CA GLY A 65 -9.21 5.43 -13.29
C GLY A 65 -9.80 4.76 -14.54
N ASP A 66 -8.99 3.99 -15.25
CA ASP A 66 -9.43 3.27 -16.43
C ASP A 66 -10.45 2.16 -16.08
N ALA A 67 -10.21 1.39 -15.01
CA ALA A 67 -11.11 0.32 -14.58
C ALA A 67 -12.49 0.88 -14.17
N LEU A 68 -12.53 1.99 -13.44
CA LEU A 68 -13.77 2.64 -13.02
C LEU A 68 -14.53 3.28 -14.18
N THR A 69 -13.79 3.77 -15.19
CA THR A 69 -14.37 4.41 -16.38
C THR A 69 -14.91 3.38 -17.36
N LYS A 70 -14.13 2.35 -17.67
CA LYS A 70 -14.46 1.33 -18.69
C LYS A 70 -15.37 0.23 -18.14
N ARG A 71 -15.35 -0.01 -16.82
CA ARG A 71 -16.14 -1.05 -16.12
C ARG A 71 -16.11 -2.40 -16.87
N PRO A 72 -14.92 -3.01 -17.02
CA PRO A 72 -14.79 -4.28 -17.73
C PRO A 72 -15.56 -5.41 -17.04
N GLU A 73 -16.04 -6.39 -17.81
CA GLU A 73 -16.71 -7.58 -17.26
C GLU A 73 -15.72 -8.50 -16.51
N ASP A 74 -14.51 -8.71 -17.04
CA ASP A 74 -13.42 -9.39 -16.32
C ASP A 74 -12.29 -8.41 -15.98
N ILE A 75 -12.21 -8.05 -14.70
CA ILE A 75 -11.18 -7.14 -14.18
C ILE A 75 -9.77 -7.73 -14.24
N ARG A 76 -9.62 -9.06 -14.21
CA ARG A 76 -8.30 -9.72 -14.19
C ARG A 76 -7.68 -9.71 -15.57
N GLU A 77 -8.47 -10.00 -16.60
CA GLU A 77 -8.04 -9.88 -17.99
C GLU A 77 -7.66 -8.43 -18.31
N PHE A 78 -8.51 -7.49 -17.91
CA PHE A 78 -8.21 -6.06 -18.05
C PHE A 78 -6.91 -5.65 -17.34
N ALA A 79 -6.66 -6.16 -16.12
CA ALA A 79 -5.41 -5.90 -15.41
C ALA A 79 -4.19 -6.49 -16.15
N ALA A 80 -4.30 -7.72 -16.64
CA ALA A 80 -3.22 -8.37 -17.38
C ALA A 80 -2.84 -7.56 -18.64
N GLU A 81 -3.84 -7.12 -19.41
CA GLU A 81 -3.63 -6.26 -20.58
C GLU A 81 -3.00 -4.91 -20.20
N TYR A 82 -3.52 -4.26 -19.15
CA TYR A 82 -3.04 -2.94 -18.72
C TYR A 82 -1.57 -2.98 -18.29
N PHE A 83 -1.21 -3.91 -17.40
CA PHE A 83 0.14 -4.00 -16.83
C PHE A 83 1.16 -4.60 -17.79
N THR A 84 0.73 -5.33 -18.81
CA THR A 84 1.62 -5.89 -19.85
C THR A 84 1.79 -4.95 -21.05
N SER A 85 1.04 -3.83 -21.11
CA SER A 85 1.13 -2.93 -22.26
C SER A 85 2.51 -2.25 -22.35
N THR A 86 3.09 -2.24 -23.56
CA THR A 86 4.39 -1.60 -23.83
C THR A 86 4.36 -0.08 -23.70
N ASP A 87 3.16 0.50 -23.78
CA ASP A 87 2.96 1.95 -23.71
C ASP A 87 2.85 2.47 -22.27
N LEU A 88 2.66 1.59 -21.30
CA LEU A 88 2.49 1.95 -19.89
C LEU A 88 3.64 2.82 -19.35
N PRO A 89 4.93 2.48 -19.58
CA PRO A 89 6.04 3.30 -19.09
C PRO A 89 5.99 4.74 -19.60
N GLY A 90 5.64 4.93 -20.88
CA GLY A 90 5.52 6.27 -21.47
C GLY A 90 4.37 7.09 -20.85
N LYS A 91 3.23 6.45 -20.59
CA LYS A 91 2.09 7.08 -19.91
C LYS A 91 2.44 7.50 -18.48
N VAL A 92 3.12 6.61 -17.74
CA VAL A 92 3.54 6.87 -16.36
C VAL A 92 4.56 8.00 -16.30
N GLN A 93 5.54 8.02 -17.21
CA GLN A 93 6.54 9.10 -17.29
C GLN A 93 5.88 10.46 -17.50
N LYS A 94 4.91 10.55 -18.42
CA LYS A 94 4.15 11.77 -18.66
C LYS A 94 3.37 12.21 -17.41
N GLN A 95 2.67 11.28 -16.75
CA GLN A 95 1.93 11.58 -15.51
C GLN A 95 2.85 12.07 -14.38
N LEU A 96 4.06 11.53 -14.28
CA LEU A 96 5.05 11.99 -13.30
C LEU A 96 5.51 13.42 -13.58
N GLU A 97 5.76 13.76 -14.84
CA GLU A 97 6.13 15.11 -15.25
C GLU A 97 5.01 16.12 -14.94
N ASP A 98 3.77 15.78 -15.29
CA ASP A 98 2.58 16.60 -15.01
C ASP A 98 2.40 16.80 -13.49
N ARG A 99 2.56 15.73 -12.69
CA ARG A 99 2.52 15.80 -11.22
C ARG A 99 3.61 16.71 -10.67
N GLN A 100 4.84 16.59 -11.16
CA GLN A 100 5.95 17.44 -10.72
C GLN A 100 5.72 18.91 -11.09
N ALA A 101 5.18 19.20 -12.27
CA ALA A 101 4.83 20.55 -12.69
C ALA A 101 3.77 21.16 -11.75
N LEU A 102 2.72 20.39 -11.43
CA LEU A 102 1.66 20.81 -10.51
C LEU A 102 2.19 21.08 -9.09
N LEU A 103 3.08 20.23 -8.58
CA LEU A 103 3.72 20.44 -7.27
C LEU A 103 4.58 21.71 -7.24
N LYS A 104 5.32 21.99 -8.32
CA LYS A 104 6.09 23.24 -8.45
C LYS A 104 5.17 24.46 -8.44
N GLN A 105 4.09 24.42 -9.20
CA GLN A 105 3.10 25.51 -9.26
C GLN A 105 2.46 25.78 -7.89
N ASN A 106 2.00 24.73 -7.20
CA ASN A 106 1.40 24.86 -5.87
C ASN A 106 2.37 25.45 -4.84
N ARG A 107 3.66 25.10 -4.91
CA ARG A 107 4.69 25.70 -4.06
C ARG A 107 4.92 27.18 -4.33
N ILE A 108 4.74 27.64 -5.56
CA ILE A 108 4.86 29.06 -5.92
C ILE A 108 3.68 29.84 -5.36
N LEU A 109 2.46 29.31 -5.52
CA LEU A 109 1.24 29.95 -5.00
C LEU A 109 1.22 30.09 -3.47
N GLN A 110 1.83 29.16 -2.74
CA GLN A 110 1.93 29.24 -1.27
C GLN A 110 3.00 30.22 -0.75
N LYS A 111 3.87 30.75 -1.62
CA LYS A 111 4.96 31.67 -1.26
C LYS A 111 4.66 33.13 -1.61
N ILE A 112 3.51 33.40 -2.22
CA ILE A 112 2.99 34.74 -2.55
C ILE A 112 1.89 35.07 -1.53
#